data_AF-A0A5C2H4B9-F1
#
_entry.id   AF-A0A5C2H4B9-F1
#
_cell.length_a   1.000
_cell.length_b   1.000
_cell.length_c   1.000
_cell.angle_alpha   90.00
_cell.angle_beta   90.00
_cell.angle_gamma   90.00
#
_symmetry.space_group_name_H-M   'P 1'
#
loop_
_entity.id
_entity.type
_entity.pdbx_description
1 polymer ?
#
loop_
_entity_poly.entity_id
_entity_poly.type
_entity_poly.pdbx_seq_one_letter_code
_entity_poly.pdbx_strand_id
1 'polypeptide(L)'
;MINTILVVIILLLVIICLILVYLLMKSKTTISYKYEPTDNKEESFNLVFHNNIEKSDYHLLVKTCMLIFDSYKALDYKNSDEKVLAQIEWHSWQVSLLLSLIQKNGQLFLPDLKNHIPSTILQMPKESVEFEINRIKKKYYENVNISKNRDQLSKHVIWSVKEVSLIFYYLTFSRNS
;
A
#
# COMPACT_ATOMS: atom_id res chain seq x y z
N MET A 1 -16.70 -2.88 -49.71
CA MET A 1 -15.83 -3.69 -48.82
C MET A 1 -15.02 -2.82 -47.84
N ILE A 2 -14.37 -1.74 -48.30
CA ILE A 2 -13.65 -0.80 -47.42
C ILE A 2 -14.60 -0.07 -46.45
N ASN A 3 -15.75 0.42 -46.93
CA ASN A 3 -16.74 1.10 -46.06
C ASN A 3 -17.33 0.18 -44.98
N THR A 4 -17.52 -1.11 -45.27
CA THR A 4 -18.03 -2.07 -44.29
C THR A 4 -16.98 -2.39 -43.22
N ILE A 5 -15.70 -2.49 -43.58
CA ILE A 5 -14.60 -2.68 -42.63
C ILE A 5 -14.45 -1.44 -41.72
N LEU A 6 -14.58 -0.25 -42.29
CA LEU A 6 -14.45 1.02 -41.57
C LEU A 6 -15.59 1.21 -40.54
N VAL A 7 -16.82 0.81 -40.89
CA VAL A 7 -17.96 0.79 -39.96
C VAL A 7 -17.72 -0.19 -38.79
N VAL A 8 -17.18 -1.38 -39.06
CA VAL A 8 -16.89 -2.37 -38.00
C VAL A 8 -15.82 -1.85 -37.04
N ILE A 9 -14.76 -1.20 -37.55
CA ILE A 9 -13.70 -0.61 -36.71
C ILE A 9 -14.25 0.51 -35.82
N ILE A 10 -15.09 1.39 -36.36
CA ILE A 10 -15.75 2.45 -35.58
C ILE A 10 -16.60 1.85 -34.46
N LEU A 11 -17.38 0.81 -34.76
CA LEU A 11 -18.26 0.17 -33.79
C LEU A 11 -17.46 -0.50 -32.66
N LEU A 12 -16.30 -1.09 -32.99
CA LEU A 12 -15.38 -1.68 -32.02
C LEU A 12 -14.75 -0.61 -31.09
N LEU A 13 -14.37 0.55 -31.64
CA LEU A 13 -13.85 1.67 -30.86
C LEU A 13 -14.89 2.24 -29.88
N VAL A 14 -16.15 2.33 -30.31
CA VAL A 14 -17.25 2.78 -29.44
C VAL A 14 -17.45 1.81 -28.26
N ILE A 15 -17.41 0.50 -28.49
CA ILE A 15 -17.52 -0.50 -27.43
C ILE A 15 -16.36 -0.39 -26.43
N ILE A 16 -15.12 -0.21 -26.92
CA ILE A 16 -13.95 -0.02 -26.06
C ILE A 16 -14.09 1.25 -25.21
N CYS A 17 -14.53 2.37 -25.80
CA CYS A 17 -14.81 3.61 -25.07
C CYS A 17 -15.85 3.41 -23.97
N LEU A 18 -16.93 2.70 -24.24
CA LEU A 18 -17.97 2.42 -23.24
C LEU A 18 -17.45 1.58 -22.07
N ILE A 19 -16.60 0.59 -22.34
CA ILE A 19 -15.96 -0.24 -21.29
C ILE A 19 -15.03 0.63 -20.43
N LEU A 20 -14.25 1.53 -21.03
CA LEU A 20 -13.36 2.43 -20.29
C LEU A 20 -14.15 3.40 -19.39
N VAL A 21 -15.25 3.97 -19.89
CA VAL A 21 -16.13 4.83 -19.09
C VAL A 21 -16.76 4.05 -17.93
N TYR A 22 -17.22 2.82 -18.17
CA TYR A 22 -17.76 1.96 -17.13
C TYR A 22 -16.73 1.65 -16.03
N LEU A 23 -15.48 1.37 -16.41
CA LEU A 23 -14.39 1.14 -15.46
C LEU A 23 -14.05 2.38 -14.63
N LEU A 24 -14.07 3.57 -15.24
CA LEU A 24 -13.85 4.84 -14.54
C LEU A 24 -14.98 5.20 -13.56
N MET A 25 -16.22 4.77 -13.83
CA MET A 25 -17.35 4.99 -12.92
C MET A 25 -17.33 4.09 -11.69
N LYS A 26 -16.58 2.97 -11.68
CA LYS A 26 -16.55 2.01 -10.56
C LYS A 26 -15.58 2.39 -9.42
N SER A 27 -15.50 3.68 -9.08
CA SER A 27 -14.74 4.12 -7.90
C SER A 27 -15.20 5.51 -7.45
N LYS A 28 -15.80 5.55 -6.26
CA LYS A 28 -15.76 6.64 -5.26
C LYS A 28 -16.71 6.31 -4.11
N THR A 29 -16.23 5.55 -3.15
CA THR A 29 -16.72 5.66 -1.76
C THR A 29 -15.65 6.38 -0.97
N THR A 30 -15.77 7.70 -0.89
CA THR A 30 -14.96 8.54 -0.02
C THR A 30 -15.51 8.37 1.39
N ILE A 31 -14.88 7.52 2.21
CA ILE A 31 -15.16 7.47 3.64
C ILE A 31 -14.28 8.55 4.28
N SER A 32 -14.94 9.63 4.72
CA SER A 32 -14.33 10.69 5.53
C SER A 32 -14.24 10.22 6.98
N TYR A 33 -13.03 9.94 7.47
CA TYR A 33 -12.81 9.67 8.90
C TYR A 33 -12.53 10.98 9.63
N LYS A 34 -13.41 11.33 10.56
CA LYS A 34 -13.22 12.41 11.54
C LYS A 34 -12.22 11.92 12.59
N TYR A 35 -11.13 12.66 12.79
CA TYR A 35 -10.09 12.35 13.78
C TYR A 35 -10.52 12.84 15.17
N GLU A 36 -10.64 11.93 16.12
CA GLU A 36 -10.62 12.23 17.56
C GLU A 36 -9.37 11.56 18.16
N PRO A 37 -8.50 12.32 18.84
CA PRO A 37 -7.35 11.75 19.53
C PRO A 37 -7.84 11.02 20.78
N THR A 38 -7.62 9.71 20.84
CA THR A 38 -7.84 8.91 22.05
C THR A 38 -6.50 8.53 22.66
N ASP A 39 -6.48 8.64 23.98
CA ASP A 39 -5.32 8.57 24.87
C ASP A 39 -4.44 7.32 24.63
N ASN A 40 -3.14 7.57 24.44
CA ASN A 40 -2.17 6.58 23.99
C ASN A 40 -1.78 5.61 25.12
N LYS A 41 -2.39 4.43 25.14
CA LYS A 41 -1.67 3.22 25.55
C LYS A 41 -1.23 2.51 24.27
N GLU A 42 0.06 2.24 24.13
CA GLU A 42 0.58 1.36 23.09
C GLU A 42 -0.04 -0.03 23.26
N GLU A 43 -1.18 -0.26 22.60
CA GLU A 43 -1.68 -1.61 22.42
C GLU A 43 -0.71 -2.34 21.49
N SER A 44 -0.05 -3.37 22.03
CA SER A 44 0.74 -4.30 21.24
C SER A 44 -0.20 -5.08 20.33
N PHE A 45 -0.40 -4.58 19.11
CA PHE A 45 -1.15 -5.28 18.07
C PHE A 45 -0.32 -6.45 17.56
N ASN A 46 -0.52 -7.64 18.14
CA ASN A 46 -0.11 -8.88 17.51
C ASN A 46 -1.01 -9.12 16.29
N LEU A 47 -0.55 -8.68 15.12
CA LEU A 47 -1.28 -8.89 13.88
C LEU A 47 -1.21 -10.37 13.50
N VAL A 48 -2.32 -10.86 12.96
CA VAL A 48 -2.37 -12.17 12.33
C VAL A 48 -2.33 -11.95 10.83
N PHE A 49 -1.57 -12.79 10.13
CA PHE A 49 -1.48 -12.75 8.67
C PHE A 49 -2.09 -14.00 8.04
N HIS A 50 -2.36 -13.94 6.74
CA HIS A 50 -2.73 -15.14 5.99
C HIS A 50 -1.63 -16.20 6.14
N ASN A 51 -2.01 -17.48 6.25
CA ASN A 51 -1.09 -18.59 6.56
C ASN A 51 0.19 -18.64 5.71
N ASN A 52 0.10 -18.28 4.42
CA ASN A 52 1.27 -18.26 3.52
C ASN A 52 2.31 -17.19 3.89
N ILE A 53 1.90 -16.11 4.54
CA ILE A 53 2.77 -15.03 5.02
C ILE A 53 3.37 -15.42 6.38
N GLU A 54 2.54 -15.92 7.30
CA GLU A 54 2.97 -16.39 8.63
C GLU A 54 4.12 -17.41 8.54
N LYS A 55 3.93 -18.40 7.66
CA LYS A 55 4.86 -19.51 7.41
C LYS A 55 6.00 -19.16 6.46
N SER A 56 6.08 -17.92 5.97
CA SER A 56 7.12 -17.51 5.04
C SER A 56 8.48 -17.51 5.72
N ASP A 57 9.47 -18.08 5.05
CA ASP A 57 10.86 -17.96 5.46
C ASP A 57 11.29 -16.48 5.49
N TYR A 58 12.07 -16.10 6.50
CA TYR A 58 12.45 -14.70 6.72
C TYR A 58 13.20 -14.11 5.51
N HIS A 59 14.13 -14.86 4.92
CA HIS A 59 14.90 -14.38 3.77
C HIS A 59 13.99 -14.21 2.54
N LEU A 60 13.05 -15.13 2.32
CA LEU A 60 12.04 -14.98 1.26
C LEU A 60 11.14 -13.76 1.51
N LEU A 61 10.72 -13.51 2.75
CA LEU A 61 9.91 -12.36 3.12
C LEU A 61 10.65 -11.04 2.82
N VAL A 62 11.92 -10.93 3.25
CA VAL A 62 12.76 -9.75 2.97
C VAL A 62 12.92 -9.55 1.46
N LYS A 63 13.24 -10.61 0.70
CA LYS A 63 13.35 -10.55 -0.76
C LYS A 63 12.07 -10.07 -1.41
N THR A 64 10.92 -10.54 -0.93
CA THR A 64 9.61 -10.13 -1.43
C THR A 64 9.34 -8.66 -1.11
N CYS A 65 9.67 -8.20 0.09
CA CYS A 65 9.51 -6.79 0.47
C CYS A 65 10.43 -5.86 -0.37
N MET A 66 11.64 -6.30 -0.73
CA MET A 66 12.49 -5.56 -1.68
C MET A 66 11.85 -5.45 -3.07
N LEU A 67 11.21 -6.51 -3.58
CA LEU A 67 10.48 -6.44 -4.85
C LEU A 67 9.30 -5.45 -4.79
N ILE A 68 8.60 -5.38 -3.65
CA ILE A 68 7.54 -4.37 -3.45
C ILE A 68 8.16 -2.97 -3.47
N PHE A 69 9.34 -2.79 -2.89
CA PHE A 69 10.06 -1.52 -2.94
C PHE A 69 10.52 -1.16 -4.37
N ASP A 70 10.92 -2.13 -5.19
CA ASP A 70 11.24 -1.86 -6.59
C ASP A 70 10.02 -1.35 -7.37
N SER A 71 8.84 -1.93 -7.15
CA SER A 71 7.58 -1.39 -7.69
C SER A 71 7.28 0.01 -7.16
N TYR A 72 7.53 0.27 -5.89
CA TYR A 72 7.35 1.60 -5.29
C TYR A 72 8.24 2.65 -5.96
N LYS A 73 9.53 2.34 -6.18
CA LYS A 73 10.47 3.21 -6.88
C LYS A 73 10.03 3.51 -8.31
N ALA A 74 9.54 2.50 -9.02
CA ALA A 74 9.07 2.65 -10.40
C ALA A 74 7.88 3.62 -10.55
N LEU A 75 7.14 3.86 -9.46
CA LEU A 75 6.00 4.77 -9.43
C LEU A 75 6.40 6.22 -9.06
N ASP A 76 7.65 6.45 -8.67
CA ASP A 76 8.28 7.77 -8.46
C ASP A 76 7.48 8.77 -7.58
N TYR A 77 7.08 8.31 -6.38
CA TYR A 77 6.29 9.15 -5.46
C TYR A 77 7.07 10.29 -4.80
N LYS A 78 8.38 10.40 -5.00
CA LYS A 78 9.25 11.34 -4.27
C LYS A 78 8.74 12.78 -4.26
N ASN A 79 8.26 13.25 -5.41
CA ASN A 79 7.81 14.64 -5.62
C ASN A 79 6.28 14.77 -5.63
N SER A 80 5.58 13.76 -5.11
CA SER A 80 4.11 13.73 -5.08
C SER A 80 3.54 14.77 -4.13
N ASP A 81 2.47 15.43 -4.54
CA ASP A 81 1.68 16.31 -3.68
C ASP A 81 0.82 15.51 -2.69
N GLU A 82 0.19 16.19 -1.73
CA GLU A 82 -0.66 15.54 -0.72
C GLU A 82 -1.81 14.74 -1.34
N LYS A 83 -2.33 15.20 -2.48
CA LYS A 83 -3.43 14.55 -3.18
C LYS A 83 -3.00 13.20 -3.73
N VAL A 84 -1.82 13.11 -4.34
CA VAL A 84 -1.23 11.85 -4.80
C VAL A 84 -0.88 10.96 -3.61
N LEU A 85 -0.29 11.52 -2.55
CA LEU A 85 0.03 10.75 -1.35
C LEU A 85 -1.20 10.14 -0.66
N ALA A 86 -2.37 10.77 -0.79
CA ALA A 86 -3.65 10.28 -0.29
C ALA A 86 -4.32 9.24 -1.22
N GLN A 87 -3.81 8.98 -2.43
CA GLN A 87 -4.40 8.02 -3.35
C GLN A 87 -4.31 6.60 -2.80
N ILE A 88 -5.43 5.89 -2.86
CA ILE A 88 -5.57 4.50 -2.45
C ILE A 88 -5.32 3.60 -3.67
N GLU A 89 -4.13 2.99 -3.72
CA GLU A 89 -3.73 2.17 -4.86
C GLU A 89 -2.91 0.92 -4.49
N TRP A 90 -2.54 0.78 -3.21
CA TRP A 90 -1.74 -0.34 -2.76
C TRP A 90 -2.60 -1.51 -2.24
N HIS A 91 -2.16 -2.72 -2.56
CA HIS A 91 -2.92 -3.93 -2.27
C HIS A 91 -2.67 -4.40 -0.85
N SER A 92 -3.71 -4.96 -0.22
CA SER A 92 -3.60 -5.49 1.13
C SER A 92 -2.64 -6.66 1.23
N TRP A 93 -2.50 -7.46 0.18
CA TRP A 93 -1.47 -8.50 0.14
C TRP A 93 -0.05 -7.94 0.30
N GLN A 94 0.27 -6.84 -0.41
CA GLN A 94 1.59 -6.21 -0.33
C GLN A 94 1.83 -5.63 1.06
N VAL A 95 0.83 -4.93 1.62
CA VAL A 95 0.92 -4.35 2.95
C VAL A 95 1.00 -5.43 4.04
N SER A 96 0.29 -6.56 3.90
CA SER A 96 0.43 -7.71 4.82
C SER A 96 1.88 -8.21 4.89
N LEU A 97 2.58 -8.30 3.76
CA LEU A 97 3.99 -8.74 3.72
C LEU A 97 4.90 -7.76 4.47
N LEU A 98 4.73 -6.45 4.20
CA LEU A 98 5.52 -5.42 4.86
C LEU A 98 5.28 -5.37 6.38
N LEU A 99 4.01 -5.43 6.81
CA LEU A 99 3.65 -5.44 8.22
C LEU A 99 4.10 -6.73 8.93
N SER A 100 4.10 -7.87 8.23
CA SER A 100 4.64 -9.12 8.77
C SER A 100 6.15 -9.01 9.01
N LEU A 101 6.88 -8.33 8.12
CA LEU A 101 8.30 -8.07 8.33
C LEU A 101 8.51 -7.18 9.57
N ILE A 102 7.69 -6.14 9.76
CA ILE A 102 7.70 -5.31 10.97
C ILE A 102 7.47 -6.16 12.22
N GLN A 103 6.45 -7.02 12.24
CA GLN A 103 6.13 -7.87 13.40
C GLN A 103 7.24 -8.88 13.74
N LYS A 104 7.99 -9.33 12.73
CA LYS A 104 9.18 -10.17 12.92
C LYS A 104 10.44 -9.37 13.30
N ASN A 105 10.29 -8.08 13.66
CA ASN A 105 11.38 -7.14 13.94
C ASN A 105 12.41 -7.09 12.79
N GLY A 106 11.94 -7.28 11.55
CA GLY A 106 12.76 -7.29 10.37
C GLY A 106 13.12 -5.90 9.88
N GLN A 107 14.13 -5.84 9.02
CA GLN A 107 14.66 -4.60 8.47
C GLN A 107 14.90 -4.73 6.97
N LEU A 108 14.81 -3.59 6.28
CA LEU A 108 15.23 -3.47 4.90
C LEU A 108 16.42 -2.54 4.81
N PHE A 109 17.50 -3.01 4.20
CA PHE A 109 18.61 -2.17 3.81
C PHE A 109 18.29 -1.50 2.46
N LEU A 110 17.82 -0.25 2.52
CA LEU A 110 17.41 0.53 1.35
C LEU A 110 18.33 1.77 1.21
N PRO A 111 19.53 1.63 0.64
CA PRO A 111 20.56 2.67 0.64
C PRO A 111 20.13 3.94 -0.10
N ASP A 112 19.21 3.82 -1.06
CA ASP A 112 18.68 4.91 -1.87
C ASP A 112 17.29 5.39 -1.42
N LEU A 113 16.79 4.95 -0.26
CA LEU A 113 15.43 5.27 0.22
C LEU A 113 15.12 6.77 0.16
N LYS A 114 16.06 7.61 0.62
CA LYS A 114 15.91 9.07 0.66
C LYS A 114 15.67 9.68 -0.73
N ASN A 115 16.03 8.99 -1.79
CA ASN A 115 15.81 9.43 -3.15
C ASN A 115 14.39 9.14 -3.66
N HIS A 116 13.63 8.31 -2.96
CA HIS A 116 12.32 7.80 -3.41
C HIS A 116 11.17 8.14 -2.45
N ILE A 117 11.46 8.39 -1.17
CA ILE A 117 10.46 8.77 -0.17
C ILE A 117 10.16 10.28 -0.26
N PRO A 118 8.89 10.69 -0.16
CA PRO A 118 8.49 12.09 -0.04
C PRO A 118 9.20 12.82 1.10
N SER A 119 9.63 14.07 0.84
CA SER A 119 10.33 14.89 1.84
C SER A 119 9.53 15.09 3.12
N THR A 120 8.20 15.20 3.01
CA THR A 120 7.28 15.33 4.14
C THR A 120 7.38 14.18 5.12
N ILE A 121 7.68 12.96 4.65
CA ILE A 121 7.86 11.76 5.48
C ILE A 121 9.29 11.71 6.03
N LEU A 122 10.30 12.05 5.23
CA LEU A 122 11.70 12.08 5.66
C LEU A 122 11.95 13.07 6.81
N GLN A 123 11.14 14.12 6.89
CA GLN A 123 11.23 15.17 7.91
C GLN A 123 10.42 14.84 9.18
N MET A 124 9.67 13.73 9.20
CA MET A 124 8.87 13.38 10.37
C MET A 124 9.75 12.95 11.55
N PRO A 125 9.44 13.41 12.78
CA PRO A 125 10.01 12.85 14.00
C PRO A 125 9.73 11.35 14.10
N LYS A 126 10.65 10.60 14.72
CA LYS A 126 10.56 9.15 14.85
C LYS A 126 9.27 8.73 15.55
N GLU A 127 8.90 9.43 16.60
CA GLU A 127 7.71 9.21 17.41
C GLU A 127 6.42 9.41 16.58
N SER A 128 6.45 10.38 15.67
CA SER A 128 5.34 10.61 14.74
C SER A 128 5.22 9.48 13.72
N VAL A 129 6.34 8.94 13.24
CA VAL A 129 6.32 7.77 12.35
C VAL A 129 5.79 6.54 13.09
N GLU A 130 6.26 6.28 14.31
CA GLU A 130 5.79 5.18 15.17
C GLU A 130 4.27 5.26 15.42
N PHE A 131 3.77 6.45 15.74
CA PHE A 131 2.33 6.69 15.88
C PHE A 131 1.55 6.35 14.62
N GLU A 132 2.01 6.81 13.45
CA GLU A 132 1.36 6.49 12.17
C GLU A 132 1.44 5.00 11.83
N ILE A 133 2.55 4.32 12.13
CA ILE A 133 2.67 2.86 11.97
C ILE A 133 1.66 2.14 12.85
N ASN A 134 1.44 2.56 14.09
CA ASN A 134 0.42 1.99 14.96
C ASN A 134 -1.00 2.21 14.41
N ARG A 135 -1.29 3.39 13.84
CA ARG A 135 -2.56 3.64 13.12
C ARG A 135 -2.73 2.72 11.91
N ILE A 136 -1.68 2.48 11.15
CA ILE A 136 -1.67 1.55 10.02
C ILE A 136 -1.94 0.10 10.49
N LYS A 137 -1.29 -0.34 11.58
CA LYS A 137 -1.54 -1.67 12.18
C LYS A 137 -2.99 -1.81 12.64
N LYS A 138 -3.54 -0.79 13.31
CA LYS A 138 -4.95 -0.77 13.72
C LYS A 138 -5.89 -0.86 12.52
N LYS A 139 -5.67 -0.03 11.49
CA LYS A 139 -6.42 -0.09 10.23
C LYS A 139 -6.35 -1.47 9.58
N TYR A 140 -5.17 -2.11 9.60
CA TYR A 140 -4.99 -3.46 9.07
C TYR A 140 -5.87 -4.46 9.82
N TYR A 141 -5.78 -4.47 11.14
CA TYR A 141 -6.55 -5.35 12.01
C TYR A 141 -8.06 -5.22 11.79
N GLU A 142 -8.56 -3.99 11.64
CA GLU A 142 -9.99 -3.71 11.46
C GLU A 142 -10.52 -4.05 10.06
N ASN A 143 -9.69 -3.91 9.01
CA ASN A 143 -10.19 -3.91 7.63
C ASN A 143 -9.69 -5.08 6.76
N VAL A 144 -8.63 -5.79 7.18
CA VAL A 144 -8.06 -6.89 6.39
C VAL A 144 -8.53 -8.24 6.90
N ASN A 145 -9.34 -8.93 6.08
CA ASN A 145 -9.75 -10.29 6.37
C ASN A 145 -8.67 -11.31 5.96
N ILE A 146 -7.97 -11.85 6.96
CA ILE A 146 -6.85 -12.80 6.82
C ILE A 146 -7.25 -14.16 6.23
N SER A 147 -8.54 -14.51 6.23
CA SER A 147 -9.03 -15.76 5.64
C SER A 147 -9.07 -15.71 4.11
N LYS A 148 -8.98 -14.50 3.53
CA LYS A 148 -8.92 -14.31 2.07
C LYS A 148 -7.58 -14.77 1.53
N ASN A 149 -7.61 -15.42 0.37
CA ASN A 149 -6.41 -15.86 -0.32
C ASN A 149 -5.63 -14.67 -0.95
N ARG A 150 -4.43 -14.96 -1.47
CA ARG A 150 -3.56 -13.96 -2.12
C ARG A 150 -4.29 -13.13 -3.17
N ASP A 151 -5.03 -13.76 -4.06
CA ASP A 151 -5.63 -13.08 -5.21
C ASP A 151 -6.79 -12.17 -4.75
N GLN A 152 -7.53 -12.59 -3.74
CA GLN A 152 -8.56 -11.77 -3.09
C GLN A 152 -7.96 -10.57 -2.34
N LEU A 153 -6.86 -10.78 -1.61
CA LEU A 153 -6.12 -9.71 -0.91
C LEU A 153 -5.40 -8.77 -1.88
N SER A 154 -5.04 -9.25 -3.07
CA SER A 154 -4.47 -8.44 -4.15
C SER A 154 -5.51 -7.55 -4.83
N LYS A 155 -6.79 -7.93 -4.78
CA LYS A 155 -7.91 -7.08 -5.23
C LYS A 155 -8.40 -6.11 -4.14
N HIS A 156 -7.93 -6.26 -2.91
CA HIS A 156 -8.33 -5.41 -1.79
C HIS A 156 -7.38 -4.20 -1.68
N VAL A 157 -7.77 -3.11 -2.34
CA VAL A 157 -6.99 -1.88 -2.48
C VAL A 157 -7.54 -0.82 -1.52
N ILE A 158 -6.90 -0.66 -0.36
CA ILE A 158 -7.34 0.26 0.70
C ILE A 158 -6.18 1.11 1.26
N TRP A 159 -4.97 0.91 0.74
CA TRP A 159 -3.74 1.49 1.27
C TRP A 159 -3.29 2.64 0.40
N SER A 160 -3.04 3.76 1.08
CA SER A 160 -2.55 4.97 0.46
C SER A 160 -1.05 4.92 0.20
N VAL A 161 -0.60 5.71 -0.77
CA VAL A 161 0.84 5.93 -1.03
C VAL A 161 1.55 6.40 0.23
N LYS A 162 0.96 7.33 0.99
CA LYS A 162 1.52 7.83 2.25
C LYS A 162 1.77 6.71 3.25
N GLU A 163 0.78 5.83 3.44
CA GLU A 163 0.90 4.71 4.38
C GLU A 163 2.02 3.75 3.97
N VAL A 164 2.10 3.39 2.69
CA VAL A 164 3.17 2.50 2.20
C VAL A 164 4.55 3.16 2.30
N SER A 165 4.64 4.47 2.01
CA SER A 165 5.87 5.25 2.16
C SER A 165 6.35 5.28 3.62
N LEU A 166 5.44 5.44 4.58
CA LEU A 166 5.74 5.39 6.01
C LEU A 166 6.24 4.02 6.44
N ILE A 167 5.63 2.94 5.96
CA ILE A 167 6.07 1.57 6.24
C ILE A 167 7.50 1.34 5.76
N PHE A 168 7.83 1.72 4.51
CA PHE A 168 9.20 1.61 4.00
C PHE A 168 10.18 2.46 4.81
N TYR A 169 9.80 3.68 5.17
CA TYR A 169 10.64 4.54 5.99
C TYR A 169 10.93 3.89 7.35
N TYR A 170 9.89 3.45 8.05
CA TYR A 170 10.00 2.77 9.35
C TYR A 170 10.90 1.53 9.32
N LEU A 171 10.77 0.68 8.29
CA LEU A 171 11.57 -0.55 8.11
C LEU A 171 13.08 -0.32 7.96
N THR A 172 13.54 0.94 7.81
CA THR A 172 14.97 1.26 7.68
C THR A 172 15.62 1.72 8.99
N PHE A 173 14.85 2.17 9.99
CA PHE A 173 15.42 2.74 11.22
C PHE A 173 14.88 2.16 12.53
N SER A 174 13.98 1.17 12.48
CA SER A 174 13.29 0.58 13.64
C SER A 174 14.18 -0.16 14.68
N ARG A 175 15.49 0.13 14.77
CA ARG A 175 16.44 -0.51 15.70
C ARG A 175 16.99 0.36 16.85
N ASN A 176 16.52 1.59 17.01
CA ASN A 176 17.06 2.51 18.04
C ASN A 176 16.03 2.86 19.13
N SER A 177 15.22 1.89 19.58
CA SER A 177 14.36 2.02 20.76
C SER A 177 14.72 0.92 21.75
#